data_AF-A0A258B5K0-F1
#
_entry.id   AF-A0A258B5K0-F1
#
_cell.length_a   1.000
_cell.length_b   1.000
_cell.length_c   1.000
_cell.angle_alpha   90.00
_cell.angle_beta   90.00
_cell.angle_gamma   90.00
#
_symmetry.space_group_name_H-M   'P 1'
#
loop_
_entity.id
_entity.type
_entity.pdbx_description
1 polymer ?
#
loop_
_entity_poly.entity_id
_entity_poly.type
_entity_poly.pdbx_seq_one_letter_code
_entity_poly.pdbx_strand_id
1 'polypeptide(L)'
;MINEDSIFELLKLSGVPPEKARQRSVWLTEDLVWIDFDVFQCTPANSPFRDPQTGQVVPVVEYEFGTTQFSVNNAENLEDKRSIAIGGAGLNRGSLRWFSIVSELGRKLLPNHWLKCKKLRNALRSPAQHLDTLNEVWWLGRFPAAVDVMPCFQMMPPKDIDWRFRLSGSDTWINIEVKNRPGDISRHVHGLTKTADYLFSKIDGKFAPSPTNEVNFVALSLCGAISRDVQLCTSEWLSNQNEVDGVLIWSTESRNSRPFDSQNRVAKAKAVSSSAIREPEEELEMFMVYEVVHWPREILGEPPPGL
;
A
#
# COMPACT_ATOMS: atom_id res chain seq x y z
N MET A 1 -20.80 -18.05 1.91
CA MET A 1 -19.87 -18.98 1.24
C MET A 1 -19.21 -18.20 0.12
N ILE A 2 -17.88 -18.19 0.06
CA ILE A 2 -17.14 -17.49 -0.99
C ILE A 2 -17.39 -18.24 -2.31
N ASN A 3 -18.04 -17.59 -3.27
CA ASN A 3 -18.37 -18.16 -4.58
C ASN A 3 -17.52 -17.50 -5.65
N GLU A 4 -16.81 -18.31 -6.43
CA GLU A 4 -15.96 -17.86 -7.53
C GLU A 4 -16.71 -17.00 -8.55
N ASP A 5 -17.92 -17.41 -8.96
CA ASP A 5 -18.71 -16.66 -9.95
C ASP A 5 -19.15 -15.29 -9.39
N SER A 6 -19.40 -15.21 -8.08
CA SER A 6 -19.68 -13.92 -7.43
C SER A 6 -18.44 -13.02 -7.43
N ILE A 7 -17.26 -13.56 -7.13
CA ILE A 7 -16.00 -12.79 -7.19
C ILE A 7 -15.72 -12.34 -8.62
N PHE A 8 -15.93 -13.20 -9.62
CA PHE A 8 -15.77 -12.88 -11.03
C PHE A 8 -16.61 -11.67 -11.45
N GLU A 9 -17.92 -11.69 -11.16
CA GLU A 9 -18.81 -10.58 -11.50
C GLU A 9 -18.44 -9.30 -10.75
N LEU A 10 -18.05 -9.41 -9.49
CA LEU A 10 -17.57 -8.29 -8.68
C LEU A 10 -16.26 -7.68 -9.22
N LEU A 11 -15.33 -8.51 -9.70
CA LEU A 11 -14.10 -8.02 -10.33
C LEU A 11 -14.39 -7.30 -11.66
N LYS A 12 -15.32 -7.81 -12.47
CA LYS A 12 -15.77 -7.09 -13.67
C LYS A 12 -16.39 -5.73 -13.32
N LEU A 13 -17.24 -5.69 -12.29
CA LEU A 13 -17.84 -4.44 -11.81
C LEU A 13 -16.79 -3.42 -11.37
N SER A 14 -15.66 -3.88 -10.81
CA SER A 14 -14.51 -3.05 -10.45
C SER A 14 -13.62 -2.62 -11.64
N GLY A 15 -14.02 -2.95 -12.87
CA GLY A 15 -13.32 -2.58 -14.11
C GLY A 15 -12.17 -3.50 -14.51
N VAL A 16 -12.12 -4.74 -14.02
CA VAL A 16 -11.15 -5.74 -14.50
C VAL A 16 -11.66 -6.33 -15.83
N PRO A 17 -10.82 -6.39 -16.89
CA PRO A 17 -11.19 -7.05 -18.14
C PRO A 17 -11.65 -8.50 -17.92
N PRO A 18 -12.70 -9.00 -18.61
CA PRO A 18 -13.28 -10.32 -18.34
C PRO A 18 -12.27 -11.48 -18.33
N GLU A 19 -11.31 -11.48 -19.24
CA GLU A 19 -10.26 -12.49 -19.35
C GLU A 19 -9.35 -12.52 -18.12
N LYS A 20 -8.96 -11.35 -17.62
CA LYS A 20 -8.18 -11.21 -16.38
C LYS A 20 -9.02 -11.50 -15.15
N ALA A 21 -10.28 -11.06 -15.14
CA ALA A 21 -11.21 -11.24 -14.03
C ALA A 21 -11.45 -12.72 -13.74
N ARG A 22 -11.57 -13.57 -14.78
CA ARG A 22 -11.78 -15.00 -14.60
C ARG A 22 -10.57 -15.67 -13.95
N GLN A 23 -9.36 -15.41 -14.43
CA GLN A 23 -8.16 -16.00 -13.83
C GLN A 23 -7.97 -15.53 -12.38
N ARG A 24 -8.20 -14.23 -12.13
CA ARG A 24 -8.09 -13.64 -10.80
C ARG A 24 -9.18 -14.12 -9.85
N SER A 25 -10.40 -14.39 -10.32
CA SER A 25 -11.47 -14.91 -9.45
C SER A 25 -11.14 -16.29 -8.93
N VAL A 26 -10.58 -17.17 -9.78
CA VAL A 26 -10.11 -18.50 -9.36
C VAL A 26 -9.05 -18.37 -8.27
N TRP A 27 -7.99 -17.61 -8.54
CA TRP A 27 -6.88 -17.44 -7.58
C TRP A 27 -7.31 -16.79 -6.28
N LEU A 28 -8.11 -15.73 -6.35
CA LEU A 28 -8.56 -15.02 -5.17
C LEU A 28 -9.51 -15.89 -4.34
N THR A 29 -10.40 -16.66 -4.98
CA THR A 29 -11.29 -17.60 -4.26
C THR A 29 -10.48 -18.63 -3.49
N GLU A 30 -9.52 -19.28 -4.15
CA GLU A 30 -8.61 -20.21 -3.48
C GLU A 30 -7.86 -19.53 -2.34
N ASP A 31 -7.29 -18.36 -2.57
CA ASP A 31 -6.52 -17.62 -1.56
C ASP A 31 -7.38 -17.24 -0.35
N LEU A 32 -8.62 -16.80 -0.56
CA LEU A 32 -9.56 -16.48 0.51
C LEU A 32 -9.91 -17.71 1.34
N VAL A 33 -10.05 -18.88 0.72
CA VAL A 33 -10.25 -20.16 1.42
C VAL A 33 -9.02 -20.53 2.23
N TRP A 34 -7.81 -20.34 1.69
CA TRP A 34 -6.56 -20.61 2.41
C TRP A 34 -6.30 -19.65 3.56
N ILE A 35 -6.63 -18.37 3.36
CA ILE A 35 -6.53 -17.35 4.40
C ILE A 35 -7.55 -17.62 5.48
N ASP A 36 -8.74 -18.14 5.14
CA ASP A 36 -9.76 -18.60 6.08
C ASP A 36 -10.12 -17.48 7.07
N PHE A 37 -10.77 -16.46 6.51
CA PHE A 37 -11.35 -15.35 7.25
C PHE A 37 -12.60 -15.78 8.01
N ASP A 38 -12.68 -15.42 9.30
CA ASP A 38 -13.84 -15.73 10.14
C ASP A 38 -15.13 -15.06 9.62
N VAL A 39 -15.02 -13.82 9.14
CA VAL A 39 -16.10 -13.03 8.55
C VAL A 39 -15.54 -12.31 7.34
N PHE A 40 -15.98 -12.69 6.13
CA PHE A 40 -15.61 -12.01 4.89
C PHE A 40 -16.87 -11.74 4.07
N GLN A 41 -17.08 -10.47 3.73
CA GLN A 41 -18.22 -10.03 2.93
C GLN A 41 -17.72 -9.14 1.80
N CYS A 42 -18.09 -9.45 0.55
CA CYS A 42 -17.91 -8.54 -0.56
C CYS A 42 -19.23 -7.87 -0.92
N THR A 43 -19.20 -6.56 -1.11
CA THR A 43 -20.36 -5.79 -1.58
C THR A 43 -19.91 -4.68 -2.52
N PRO A 44 -20.72 -4.34 -3.54
CA PRO A 44 -20.57 -3.06 -4.20
C PRO A 44 -20.61 -1.94 -3.15
N ALA A 45 -19.74 -0.95 -3.29
CA ALA A 45 -19.75 0.23 -2.44
C ALA A 45 -21.09 0.97 -2.60
N ASN A 46 -21.62 1.49 -1.50
CA ASN A 46 -22.90 2.24 -1.50
C ASN A 46 -22.85 3.54 -2.32
N SER A 47 -21.66 4.00 -2.72
CA SER A 47 -21.47 5.18 -3.54
C SER A 47 -20.53 4.84 -4.70
N PRO A 48 -21.00 4.87 -5.96
CA PRO A 48 -20.13 4.61 -7.09
C PRO A 48 -19.12 5.78 -7.23
N PHE A 49 -17.89 5.45 -7.58
CA PHE A 49 -16.82 6.42 -7.78
C PHE A 49 -17.08 7.21 -9.06
N ARG A 50 -16.99 8.55 -9.02
CA ARG A 50 -16.96 9.35 -10.25
C ARG A 50 -15.51 9.73 -10.53
N ASP A 51 -15.00 9.26 -11.65
CA ASP A 51 -13.67 9.63 -12.11
C ASP A 51 -13.61 11.14 -12.38
N PRO A 52 -12.69 11.88 -11.73
CA PRO A 52 -12.67 13.34 -11.80
C PRO A 52 -12.10 13.87 -13.13
N GLN A 53 -11.34 13.06 -13.88
CA GLN A 53 -10.75 13.47 -15.15
C GLN A 53 -11.71 13.25 -16.32
N THR A 54 -12.41 12.12 -16.30
CA THR A 54 -13.31 11.67 -17.37
C THR A 54 -14.78 11.92 -17.06
N GLY A 55 -15.11 12.18 -15.80
CA GLY A 55 -16.48 12.30 -15.30
C GLY A 55 -17.22 10.96 -15.23
N GLN A 56 -16.58 9.84 -15.58
CA GLN A 56 -17.18 8.52 -15.67
C GLN A 56 -17.52 7.97 -14.28
N VAL A 57 -18.74 7.44 -14.11
CA VAL A 57 -19.13 6.76 -12.88
C VAL A 57 -18.72 5.28 -12.96
N VAL A 58 -17.81 4.86 -12.09
CA VAL A 58 -17.27 3.51 -11.97
C VAL A 58 -17.78 2.87 -10.68
N PRO A 59 -18.38 1.67 -10.73
CA PRO A 59 -18.73 0.95 -9.52
C PRO A 59 -17.45 0.56 -8.77
N VAL A 60 -17.39 0.84 -7.47
CA VAL A 60 -16.33 0.33 -6.60
C VAL A 60 -16.86 -0.92 -5.91
N VAL A 61 -16.06 -1.98 -5.85
CA VAL A 61 -16.37 -3.16 -5.05
C VAL A 61 -15.38 -3.29 -3.91
N GLU A 62 -15.95 -3.45 -2.72
CA GLU A 62 -15.22 -3.50 -1.47
C GLU A 62 -15.44 -4.86 -0.80
N TYR A 63 -14.48 -5.27 0.03
CA TYR A 63 -14.66 -6.37 0.96
C TYR A 63 -14.41 -5.92 2.40
N GLU A 64 -15.19 -6.46 3.31
CA GLU A 64 -15.08 -6.23 4.75
C GLU A 64 -14.73 -7.52 5.48
N PHE A 65 -13.75 -7.44 6.39
CA PHE A 65 -13.39 -8.53 7.30
C PHE A 65 -12.74 -7.97 8.58
N GLY A 66 -13.27 -8.37 9.74
CA GLY A 66 -12.78 -7.95 11.06
C GLY A 66 -12.67 -6.43 11.28
N THR A 67 -11.96 -6.04 12.34
CA THR A 67 -11.73 -4.62 12.69
C THR A 67 -10.32 -4.22 12.36
N THR A 68 -10.14 -3.32 11.39
CA THR A 68 -8.80 -2.86 10.97
C THR A 68 -8.37 -1.63 11.78
N GLN A 69 -7.07 -1.45 12.01
CA GLN A 69 -6.51 -0.18 12.56
C GLN A 69 -6.74 1.03 11.63
N PHE A 70 -7.26 0.74 10.46
CA PHE A 70 -7.53 1.61 9.36
C PHE A 70 -9.04 1.98 9.31
N SER A 71 -9.77 1.90 10.41
CA SER A 71 -11.20 2.23 10.46
C SER A 71 -11.45 3.69 10.86
N VAL A 72 -12.48 4.33 10.29
CA VAL A 72 -12.98 5.64 10.76
C VAL A 72 -13.38 5.56 12.23
N ASN A 73 -13.91 4.41 12.66
CA ASN A 73 -14.39 4.18 14.04
C ASN A 73 -13.26 3.99 15.05
N ASN A 74 -12.02 3.74 14.59
CA ASN A 74 -10.85 3.61 15.44
C ASN A 74 -10.07 4.93 15.57
N ALA A 75 -10.65 6.05 15.14
CA ALA A 75 -10.13 7.37 15.46
C ALA A 75 -10.20 7.57 17.00
N GLU A 76 -9.07 7.83 17.64
CA GLU A 76 -8.93 7.89 19.10
C GLU A 76 -9.84 8.95 19.78
N ASN A 77 -10.41 9.89 19.02
CA ASN A 77 -11.36 10.87 19.55
C ASN A 77 -12.41 11.27 18.50
N LEU A 78 -13.65 10.84 18.67
CA LEU A 78 -14.76 11.12 17.74
C LEU A 78 -15.15 12.61 17.68
N GLU A 79 -14.82 13.37 18.74
CA GLU A 79 -15.12 14.79 18.86
C GLU A 79 -14.07 15.70 18.20
N ASP A 80 -12.80 15.26 18.14
CA ASP A 80 -11.73 16.01 17.46
C ASP A 80 -11.53 15.48 16.04
N LYS A 81 -12.49 15.83 15.16
CA LYS A 81 -12.47 15.49 13.73
C LYS A 81 -11.32 16.15 12.96
N ARG A 82 -10.43 16.89 13.62
CA ARG A 82 -9.25 17.51 12.99
C ARG A 82 -8.11 16.50 12.97
N SER A 83 -8.12 15.72 11.90
CA SER A 83 -6.93 15.39 11.11
C SER A 83 -5.96 14.33 11.63
N ILE A 84 -5.50 14.29 12.89
CA ILE A 84 -4.32 13.47 13.25
C ILE A 84 -4.71 12.01 13.56
N ALA A 85 -5.96 11.80 13.99
CA ALA A 85 -6.51 10.50 14.37
C ALA A 85 -7.25 9.76 13.23
N ILE A 86 -7.31 10.34 12.02
CA ILE A 86 -7.87 9.66 10.85
C ILE A 86 -6.77 8.77 10.24
N GLY A 87 -6.41 7.71 10.97
CA GLY A 87 -5.69 6.57 10.40
C GLY A 87 -6.57 5.71 9.49
N GLY A 88 -7.86 6.02 9.42
CA GLY A 88 -8.85 5.26 8.68
C GLY A 88 -9.66 6.10 7.69
N ALA A 89 -9.23 6.13 6.43
CA ALA A 89 -10.10 6.45 5.29
C ALA A 89 -11.14 5.35 4.99
N GLY A 90 -11.87 4.85 5.99
CA GLY A 90 -12.95 3.86 5.74
C GLY A 90 -12.47 2.44 5.43
N LEU A 91 -11.37 1.99 6.03
CA LEU A 91 -10.75 0.71 5.68
C LEU A 91 -11.31 -0.50 6.44
N ASN A 92 -12.62 -0.52 6.71
CA ASN A 92 -13.32 -1.80 6.69
C ASN A 92 -13.51 -2.28 5.25
N ARG A 93 -13.08 -1.52 4.24
CA ARG A 93 -13.33 -1.78 2.82
C ARG A 93 -12.02 -1.89 2.03
N GLY A 94 -11.46 -3.09 1.99
CA GLY A 94 -10.38 -3.38 1.04
C GLY A 94 -10.94 -3.41 -0.37
N SER A 95 -10.24 -2.84 -1.35
CA SER A 95 -10.65 -2.95 -2.76
C SER A 95 -10.47 -4.39 -3.23
N LEU A 96 -11.57 -5.06 -3.63
CA LEU A 96 -11.51 -6.47 -4.06
C LEU A 96 -10.55 -6.64 -5.25
N ARG A 97 -10.57 -5.66 -6.16
CA ARG A 97 -9.67 -5.60 -7.30
C ARG A 97 -8.21 -5.55 -6.85
N TRP A 98 -7.88 -4.77 -5.81
CA TRP A 98 -6.51 -4.66 -5.32
C TRP A 98 -6.01 -5.99 -4.81
N PHE A 99 -6.82 -6.63 -3.98
CA PHE A 99 -6.48 -7.94 -3.44
C PHE A 99 -6.33 -8.98 -4.55
N SER A 100 -7.18 -8.93 -5.58
CA SER A 100 -7.05 -9.83 -6.74
C SER A 100 -5.70 -9.68 -7.47
N ILE A 101 -5.15 -8.47 -7.54
CA ILE A 101 -3.82 -8.21 -8.10
C ILE A 101 -2.74 -8.75 -7.17
N VAL A 102 -2.83 -8.45 -5.88
CA VAL A 102 -1.84 -8.90 -4.91
C VAL A 102 -1.82 -10.43 -4.82
N SER A 103 -2.98 -11.08 -4.89
CA SER A 103 -3.12 -12.54 -5.01
C SER A 103 -2.38 -13.09 -6.22
N GLU A 104 -2.58 -12.49 -7.39
CA GLU A 104 -1.84 -12.82 -8.61
C GLU A 104 -0.32 -12.63 -8.46
N LEU A 105 0.12 -11.49 -7.90
CA LEU A 105 1.53 -11.19 -7.67
C LEU A 105 2.16 -12.19 -6.70
N GLY A 106 1.48 -12.47 -5.59
CA GLY A 106 1.92 -13.45 -4.59
C GLY A 106 2.12 -14.83 -5.22
N ARG A 107 1.17 -15.31 -6.03
CA ARG A 107 1.29 -16.60 -6.72
C ARG A 107 2.46 -16.65 -7.70
N LYS A 108 2.73 -15.55 -8.42
CA LYS A 108 3.81 -15.48 -9.42
C LYS A 108 5.20 -15.30 -8.81
N LEU A 109 5.33 -14.41 -7.84
CA LEU A 109 6.61 -14.00 -7.26
C LEU A 109 7.00 -14.83 -6.04
N LEU A 110 6.01 -15.46 -5.38
CA LEU A 110 6.20 -16.21 -4.14
C LEU A 110 5.61 -17.64 -4.24
N PRO A 111 5.83 -18.43 -5.30
CA PRO A 111 5.13 -19.73 -5.50
C PRO A 111 5.32 -20.74 -4.36
N ASN A 112 6.44 -20.63 -3.62
CA ASN A 112 6.77 -21.48 -2.47
C ASN A 112 6.38 -20.88 -1.12
N HIS A 113 6.08 -19.58 -1.06
CA HIS A 113 5.81 -18.85 0.18
C HIS A 113 4.38 -18.33 0.30
N TRP A 114 3.73 -18.01 -0.82
CA TRP A 114 2.38 -17.47 -0.87
C TRP A 114 1.40 -18.41 -0.17
N LEU A 115 0.85 -17.92 0.95
CA LEU A 115 -0.06 -18.63 1.87
C LEU A 115 0.47 -19.93 2.52
N LYS A 116 1.56 -20.50 2.01
CA LYS A 116 2.30 -21.61 2.64
C LYS A 116 3.11 -21.14 3.84
N CYS A 117 3.64 -19.90 3.79
CA CYS A 117 4.30 -19.27 4.92
C CYS A 117 3.26 -18.88 6.00
N LYS A 118 3.35 -19.52 7.17
CA LYS A 118 2.42 -19.27 8.29
C LYS A 118 2.42 -17.80 8.74
N LYS A 119 3.58 -17.15 8.77
CA LYS A 119 3.71 -15.73 9.15
C LYS A 119 2.93 -14.82 8.19
N LEU A 120 3.17 -15.00 6.88
CA LEU A 120 2.47 -14.24 5.83
C LEU A 120 0.96 -14.47 5.86
N ARG A 121 0.52 -15.73 5.95
CA ARG A 121 -0.91 -16.08 6.03
C ARG A 121 -1.58 -15.49 7.26
N ASN A 122 -0.92 -15.55 8.42
CA ASN A 122 -1.46 -14.97 9.66
C ASN A 122 -1.56 -13.44 9.57
N ALA A 123 -0.58 -12.78 8.94
CA ALA A 123 -0.61 -11.34 8.73
C ALA A 123 -1.75 -10.93 7.77
N LEU A 124 -1.97 -11.68 6.69
CA LEU A 124 -3.13 -11.51 5.81
C LEU A 124 -4.46 -11.78 6.51
N ARG A 125 -4.53 -12.74 7.43
CA ARG A 125 -5.74 -13.01 8.22
C ARG A 125 -6.02 -11.91 9.24
N SER A 126 -4.98 -11.28 9.78
CA SER A 126 -5.08 -10.27 10.83
C SER A 126 -5.62 -8.96 10.28
N PRO A 127 -6.80 -8.49 10.73
CA PRO A 127 -7.35 -7.21 10.29
C PRO A 127 -6.41 -6.01 10.53
N ALA A 128 -5.56 -6.08 11.56
CA ALA A 128 -4.59 -5.04 11.87
C ALA A 128 -3.41 -5.00 10.88
N GLN A 129 -3.05 -6.12 10.25
CA GLN A 129 -1.86 -6.25 9.40
C GLN A 129 -2.19 -6.45 7.92
N HIS A 130 -3.40 -6.88 7.59
CA HIS A 130 -3.79 -7.30 6.25
C HIS A 130 -3.42 -6.31 5.16
N LEU A 131 -3.78 -5.03 5.31
CA LEU A 131 -3.51 -4.02 4.28
C LEU A 131 -2.02 -3.69 4.17
N ASP A 132 -1.28 -3.74 5.27
CA ASP A 132 0.17 -3.61 5.25
C ASP A 132 0.80 -4.77 4.50
N THR A 133 0.34 -6.00 4.76
CA THR A 133 0.82 -7.20 4.07
C THR A 133 0.43 -7.21 2.60
N LEU A 134 -0.76 -6.72 2.22
CA LEU A 134 -1.11 -6.56 0.81
C LEU A 134 -0.19 -5.53 0.13
N ASN A 135 0.09 -4.42 0.81
CA ASN A 135 0.99 -3.38 0.32
C ASN A 135 2.44 -3.87 0.18
N GLU A 136 2.93 -4.67 1.12
CA GLU A 136 4.24 -5.33 1.06
C GLU A 136 4.41 -6.15 -0.22
N VAL A 137 3.43 -7.01 -0.53
CA VAL A 137 3.48 -7.89 -1.71
C VAL A 137 3.29 -7.09 -3.00
N TRP A 138 2.49 -6.03 -2.98
CA TRP A 138 2.40 -5.12 -4.12
C TRP A 138 3.74 -4.45 -4.44
N TRP A 139 4.47 -3.98 -3.42
CA TRP A 139 5.79 -3.38 -3.60
C TRP A 139 6.80 -4.37 -4.21
N LEU A 140 6.73 -5.64 -3.85
CA LEU A 140 7.52 -6.69 -4.51
C LEU A 140 7.17 -6.80 -6.01
N GLY A 141 5.90 -6.63 -6.37
CA GLY A 141 5.42 -6.58 -7.76
C GLY A 141 6.06 -5.50 -8.64
N ARG A 142 6.71 -4.49 -8.04
CA ARG A 142 7.46 -3.44 -8.76
C ARG A 142 8.79 -3.94 -9.33
N PHE A 143 9.21 -5.12 -8.90
CA PHE A 143 10.44 -5.81 -9.33
C PHE A 143 10.06 -7.10 -10.06
N PRO A 144 9.56 -7.02 -11.31
CA PRO A 144 9.02 -8.19 -12.03
C PRO A 144 10.06 -9.28 -12.34
N ALA A 145 11.34 -8.94 -12.27
CA ALA A 145 12.46 -9.86 -12.43
C ALA A 145 13.01 -10.37 -11.09
N ALA A 146 12.29 -10.21 -9.98
CA ALA A 146 12.71 -10.68 -8.67
C ALA A 146 12.82 -12.21 -8.65
N VAL A 147 13.94 -12.70 -8.12
CA VAL A 147 14.27 -14.11 -7.90
C VAL A 147 14.85 -14.29 -6.49
N ASP A 148 14.87 -15.52 -6.00
CA ASP A 148 15.34 -15.86 -4.64
C ASP A 148 14.66 -15.02 -3.54
N VAL A 149 13.35 -14.82 -3.67
CA VAL A 149 12.60 -13.95 -2.77
C VAL A 149 12.45 -14.58 -1.38
N MET A 150 12.91 -13.84 -0.37
CA MET A 150 12.89 -14.19 1.04
C MET A 150 12.00 -13.19 1.80
N PRO A 151 10.84 -13.61 2.33
CA PRO A 151 10.05 -12.78 3.22
C PRO A 151 10.70 -12.68 4.61
N CYS A 152 10.54 -11.55 5.30
CA CYS A 152 10.94 -11.37 6.69
C CYS A 152 12.43 -11.70 6.93
N PHE A 153 13.31 -11.16 6.10
CA PHE A 153 14.73 -11.45 6.20
C PHE A 153 15.34 -10.78 7.43
N GLN A 154 15.95 -11.56 8.31
CA GLN A 154 16.59 -11.03 9.51
C GLN A 154 17.94 -10.39 9.15
N MET A 155 18.01 -9.06 9.20
CA MET A 155 19.28 -8.34 9.13
C MET A 155 19.94 -8.27 10.51
N MET A 156 21.25 -8.03 10.51
CA MET A 156 22.02 -7.67 11.70
C MET A 156 22.26 -6.16 11.63
N PRO A 157 21.67 -5.31 12.50
CA PRO A 157 21.05 -5.56 13.81
C PRO A 157 19.56 -6.02 13.75
N PRO A 158 18.99 -6.59 14.85
CA PRO A 158 18.17 -7.80 14.85
C PRO A 158 16.69 -7.63 14.45
N LYS A 159 16.35 -6.66 13.58
CA LYS A 159 14.98 -6.53 13.08
C LYS A 159 14.86 -7.10 11.68
N ASP A 160 13.78 -7.83 11.44
CA ASP A 160 13.45 -8.34 10.11
C ASP A 160 13.13 -7.17 9.17
N ILE A 161 13.69 -7.20 7.97
CA ILE A 161 13.17 -6.43 6.84
C ILE A 161 12.09 -7.24 6.12
N ASP A 162 11.15 -6.54 5.48
CA ASP A 162 10.01 -7.19 4.84
C ASP A 162 10.42 -8.14 3.70
N TRP A 163 11.35 -7.72 2.83
CA TRP A 163 11.79 -8.52 1.68
C TRP A 163 13.30 -8.48 1.44
N ARG A 164 13.86 -9.62 1.05
CA ARG A 164 15.17 -9.73 0.40
C ARG A 164 15.07 -10.56 -0.87
N PHE A 165 15.64 -10.10 -1.97
CA PHE A 165 15.63 -10.81 -3.26
C PHE A 165 16.79 -10.38 -4.15
N ARG A 166 16.98 -11.08 -5.26
CA ARG A 166 17.86 -10.66 -6.36
C ARG A 166 17.04 -10.34 -7.60
N LEU A 167 17.64 -9.65 -8.56
CA LEU A 167 17.08 -9.52 -9.89
C LEU A 167 17.69 -10.58 -10.81
N SER A 168 16.88 -11.15 -11.69
CA SER A 168 17.38 -12.08 -12.71
C SER A 168 18.50 -11.43 -13.52
N GLY A 169 19.63 -12.13 -13.64
CA GLY A 169 20.83 -11.63 -14.32
C GLY A 169 21.68 -10.65 -13.50
N SER A 170 21.40 -10.46 -12.21
CA SER A 170 22.19 -9.62 -11.29
C SER A 170 22.58 -10.38 -10.02
N ASP A 171 23.82 -10.18 -9.57
CA ASP A 171 24.31 -10.67 -8.27
C ASP A 171 24.05 -9.68 -7.13
N THR A 172 23.35 -8.57 -7.42
CA THR A 172 23.01 -7.57 -6.41
C THR A 172 21.78 -8.02 -5.62
N TRP A 173 21.91 -8.11 -4.30
CA TRP A 173 20.76 -8.28 -3.41
C TRP A 173 20.05 -6.96 -3.19
N ILE A 174 18.73 -7.03 -3.15
CA ILE A 174 17.85 -5.92 -2.83
C ILE A 174 17.15 -6.27 -1.53
N ASN A 175 17.29 -5.39 -0.55
CA ASN A 175 16.67 -5.44 0.77
C ASN A 175 15.61 -4.33 0.82
N ILE A 176 14.36 -4.64 1.12
CA ILE A 176 13.26 -3.66 1.15
C ILE A 176 12.51 -3.74 2.47
N GLU A 177 12.34 -2.59 3.11
CA GLU A 177 11.38 -2.37 4.19
C GLU A 177 10.24 -1.50 3.65
N VAL A 178 9.02 -2.00 3.76
CA VAL A 178 7.81 -1.37 3.24
C VAL A 178 7.06 -0.70 4.38
N LYS A 179 6.58 0.52 4.16
CA LYS A 179 5.73 1.23 5.10
C LYS A 179 4.53 1.81 4.39
N ASN A 180 3.36 1.38 4.83
CA ASN A 180 2.12 2.06 4.52
C ASN A 180 1.92 3.20 5.53
N ARG A 181 1.65 4.41 5.05
CA ARG A 181 1.42 5.61 5.89
C ARG A 181 -0.03 6.08 5.73
N PRO A 182 -1.01 5.33 6.27
CA PRO A 182 -2.43 5.65 6.12
C PRO A 182 -2.77 7.00 6.75
N GLY A 183 -2.19 7.32 7.91
CA GLY A 183 -2.41 8.60 8.59
C GLY A 183 -1.95 9.82 7.79
N ASP A 184 -1.26 9.64 6.65
CA ASP A 184 -0.95 10.72 5.70
C ASP A 184 -2.22 11.40 5.13
N ILE A 185 -3.40 10.77 5.26
CA ILE A 185 -4.70 11.42 5.03
C ILE A 185 -4.79 12.78 5.76
N SER A 186 -4.26 12.88 6.98
CA SER A 186 -4.18 14.13 7.73
C SER A 186 -3.48 15.25 6.96
N ARG A 187 -2.32 14.92 6.37
CA ARG A 187 -1.54 15.84 5.55
C ARG A 187 -2.30 16.22 4.29
N HIS A 188 -2.90 15.22 3.65
CA HIS A 188 -3.70 15.41 2.44
C HIS A 188 -4.90 16.35 2.68
N VAL A 189 -5.70 16.10 3.72
CA VAL A 189 -6.94 16.83 4.00
C VAL A 189 -6.67 18.23 4.57
N HIS A 190 -5.64 18.38 5.40
CA HIS A 190 -5.45 19.60 6.20
C HIS A 190 -4.15 20.35 5.91
N GLY A 191 -3.36 19.90 4.93
CA GLY A 191 -2.07 20.53 4.59
C GLY A 191 -1.02 20.43 5.71
N LEU A 192 -1.20 19.52 6.67
CA LEU A 192 -0.28 19.36 7.80
C LEU A 192 1.04 18.75 7.35
N THR A 193 2.15 19.48 7.53
CA THR A 193 3.51 18.99 7.29
C THR A 193 3.89 17.97 8.35
N LYS A 194 3.69 16.68 8.04
CA LYS A 194 4.22 15.60 8.87
C LYS A 194 5.74 15.58 8.77
N THR A 195 6.41 15.40 9.90
CA THR A 195 7.88 15.37 10.00
C THR A 195 8.47 14.05 9.50
N ALA A 196 9.79 14.03 9.28
CA ALA A 196 10.55 12.83 8.96
C ALA A 196 10.24 11.68 9.94
N ASP A 197 10.05 11.99 11.22
CA ASP A 197 9.74 11.02 12.27
C ASP A 197 8.49 10.21 11.94
N TYR A 198 7.46 10.82 11.34
CA TYR A 198 6.27 10.09 10.93
C TYR A 198 6.56 9.18 9.72
N LEU A 199 7.12 9.76 8.64
CA LEU A 199 7.34 9.05 7.37
C LEU A 199 8.28 7.86 7.54
N PHE A 200 9.32 8.02 8.36
CA PHE A 200 10.38 7.04 8.55
C PHE A 200 10.34 6.36 9.93
N SER A 201 9.26 6.55 10.70
CA SER A 201 9.06 5.80 11.94
C SER A 201 9.23 4.29 11.74
N LYS A 202 9.87 3.64 12.72
CA LYS A 202 10.09 2.18 12.77
C LYS A 202 11.00 1.63 11.67
N ILE A 203 11.78 2.48 10.99
CA ILE A 203 12.87 2.07 10.08
C ILE A 203 14.18 1.85 10.85
N ASP A 204 14.42 2.64 11.90
CA ASP A 204 15.70 2.59 12.61
C ASP A 204 16.06 1.20 13.14
N GLY A 205 17.29 0.76 12.83
CA GLY A 205 17.84 -0.54 13.19
C GLY A 205 17.24 -1.72 12.41
N LYS A 206 16.59 -1.47 11.27
CA LYS A 206 16.14 -2.51 10.32
C LYS A 206 17.22 -2.90 9.32
N PHE A 207 18.06 -1.95 8.94
CA PHE A 207 19.12 -2.17 7.96
C PHE A 207 20.48 -2.23 8.63
N ALA A 208 21.42 -2.85 7.94
CA ALA A 208 22.84 -2.73 8.19
C ALA A 208 23.45 -1.89 7.06
N PRO A 209 24.64 -1.29 7.24
CA PRO A 209 25.38 -0.71 6.11
C PRO A 209 25.52 -1.74 4.97
N SER A 210 25.08 -1.37 3.77
CA SER A 210 25.02 -2.29 2.63
C SER A 210 26.37 -2.38 1.91
N PRO A 211 26.93 -3.58 1.69
CA PRO A 211 28.14 -3.76 0.88
C PRO A 211 27.86 -3.47 -0.61
N THR A 212 28.90 -3.50 -1.45
CA THR A 212 28.81 -3.12 -2.88
C THR A 212 27.74 -3.90 -3.66
N ASN A 213 27.52 -5.17 -3.32
CA ASN A 213 26.57 -6.07 -3.96
C ASN A 213 25.21 -6.13 -3.26
N GLU A 214 24.89 -5.18 -2.40
CA GLU A 214 23.57 -5.07 -1.77
C GLU A 214 23.03 -3.65 -1.84
N VAL A 215 21.72 -3.52 -1.97
CA VAL A 215 21.02 -2.23 -1.94
C VAL A 215 19.87 -2.28 -0.96
N ASN A 216 19.83 -1.30 -0.06
CA ASN A 216 18.77 -1.15 0.95
C ASN A 216 17.80 -0.04 0.55
N PHE A 217 16.54 -0.41 0.30
CA PHE A 217 15.46 0.54 0.02
C PHE A 217 14.44 0.61 1.15
N VAL A 218 13.98 1.81 1.42
CA VAL A 218 12.70 2.03 2.12
C VAL A 218 11.63 2.32 1.07
N ALA A 219 10.52 1.60 1.12
CA ALA A 219 9.39 1.80 0.22
C ALA A 219 8.19 2.37 0.99
N LEU A 220 7.70 3.55 0.59
CA LEU A 220 6.64 4.28 1.27
C LEU A 220 5.39 4.35 0.40
N SER A 221 4.25 3.92 0.93
CA SER A 221 2.94 4.19 0.35
C SER A 221 2.28 5.34 1.12
N LEU A 222 1.98 6.43 0.42
CA LEU A 222 1.38 7.65 0.96
C LEU A 222 -0.03 7.83 0.41
N CYS A 223 -0.91 8.44 1.20
CA CYS A 223 -2.24 8.81 0.72
C CYS A 223 -2.19 10.10 -0.11
N GLY A 224 -1.58 11.14 0.45
CA GLY A 224 -1.52 12.45 -0.19
C GLY A 224 -0.46 12.56 -1.29
N ALA A 225 -0.50 13.65 -2.06
CA ALA A 225 0.42 13.90 -3.16
C ALA A 225 1.90 13.90 -2.75
N ILE A 226 2.81 13.46 -3.62
CA ILE A 226 4.27 13.57 -3.41
C ILE A 226 4.71 15.03 -3.61
N SER A 227 4.43 15.86 -2.60
CA SER A 227 4.76 17.28 -2.60
C SER A 227 6.27 17.54 -2.50
N ARG A 228 6.69 18.77 -2.84
CA ARG A 228 8.07 19.23 -2.63
C ARG A 228 8.54 19.05 -1.19
N ASP A 229 7.67 19.26 -0.21
CA ASP A 229 8.03 19.12 1.21
C ASP A 229 8.32 17.67 1.58
N VAL A 230 7.52 16.72 1.05
CA VAL A 230 7.80 15.28 1.18
C VAL A 230 9.16 14.98 0.54
N GLN A 231 9.42 15.50 -0.66
CA GLN A 231 10.69 15.25 -1.34
C GLN A 231 11.89 15.79 -0.57
N LEU A 232 11.80 17.02 -0.05
CA LEU A 232 12.86 17.63 0.75
C LEU A 232 13.08 16.87 2.06
N CYS A 233 12.00 16.51 2.76
CA CYS A 233 12.05 15.73 3.98
C CYS A 233 12.69 14.35 3.76
N THR A 234 12.37 13.68 2.64
CA THR A 234 13.00 12.42 2.26
C THR A 234 14.49 12.60 1.97
N SER A 235 14.86 13.63 1.23
CA SER A 235 16.27 13.91 0.90
C SER A 235 17.09 14.19 2.14
N GLU A 236 16.56 15.03 3.05
CA GLU A 236 17.20 15.36 4.32
C GLU A 236 17.36 14.11 5.20
N TRP A 237 16.28 13.34 5.38
CA TRP A 237 16.35 12.11 6.17
C TRP A 237 17.37 11.13 5.57
N LEU A 238 17.30 10.87 4.26
CA LEU A 238 18.19 9.92 3.58
C LEU A 238 19.66 10.37 3.64
N SER A 239 19.94 11.67 3.60
CA SER A 239 21.30 12.21 3.74
C SER A 239 21.92 11.92 5.11
N ASN A 240 21.08 11.77 6.14
CA ASN A 240 21.48 11.46 7.51
C ASN A 240 21.49 9.95 7.81
N GLN A 241 21.09 9.10 6.86
CA GLN A 241 21.11 7.64 7.03
C GLN A 241 22.38 7.05 6.45
N ASN A 242 23.04 6.17 7.21
CA ASN A 242 24.20 5.41 6.72
C ASN A 242 23.83 4.05 6.13
N GLU A 243 22.68 3.51 6.52
CA GLU A 243 22.28 2.12 6.26
C GLU A 243 21.27 2.00 5.11
N VAL A 244 20.72 3.12 4.63
CA VAL A 244 19.70 3.15 3.58
C VAL A 244 20.28 3.78 2.32
N ASP A 245 20.10 3.12 1.18
CA ASP A 245 20.69 3.52 -0.09
C ASP A 245 19.73 4.35 -0.95
N GLY A 246 18.43 4.12 -0.79
CA GLY A 246 17.40 4.90 -1.44
C GLY A 246 16.03 4.78 -0.79
N VAL A 247 15.14 5.67 -1.18
CA VAL A 247 13.73 5.69 -0.80
C VAL A 247 12.90 5.66 -2.08
N LEU A 248 11.92 4.76 -2.10
CA LEU A 248 10.91 4.65 -3.14
C LEU A 248 9.60 5.14 -2.54
N ILE A 249 8.93 6.08 -3.21
CA ILE A 249 7.69 6.67 -2.71
C ILE A 249 6.62 6.47 -3.76
N TRP A 250 5.48 5.98 -3.33
CA TRP A 250 4.28 5.93 -4.13
C TRP A 250 3.12 6.64 -3.42
N SER A 251 2.33 7.40 -4.18
CA SER A 251 1.18 8.13 -3.69
C SER A 251 -0.10 7.73 -4.41
N THR A 252 -1.18 7.60 -3.63
CA THR A 252 -2.49 7.25 -4.15
C THR A 252 -3.23 8.39 -4.83
N GLU A 253 -2.96 9.64 -4.42
CA GLU A 253 -3.65 10.85 -4.90
C GLU A 253 -3.02 11.42 -6.19
N SER A 254 -1.74 11.13 -6.44
CA SER A 254 -0.92 11.82 -7.44
C SER A 254 -1.18 11.37 -8.90
N ARG A 255 -2.42 11.44 -9.39
CA ARG A 255 -2.80 11.05 -10.77
C ARG A 255 -2.25 11.99 -11.86
N ASN A 256 -1.83 13.21 -11.51
CA ASN A 256 -1.45 14.25 -12.49
C ASN A 256 0.04 14.64 -12.45
N SER A 257 0.84 14.08 -11.54
CA SER A 257 2.24 14.49 -11.36
C SER A 257 3.05 13.35 -10.74
N ARG A 258 3.53 12.42 -11.59
CA ARG A 258 4.48 11.35 -11.24
C ARG A 258 4.15 10.66 -9.89
N PRO A 259 3.21 9.70 -9.88
CA PRO A 259 2.79 9.02 -8.65
C PRO A 259 3.90 8.22 -7.98
N PHE A 260 5.04 8.05 -8.65
CA PHE A 260 6.23 7.40 -8.17
C PHE A 260 7.40 8.39 -8.12
N ASP A 261 8.10 8.43 -6.99
CA ASP A 261 9.36 9.17 -6.83
C ASP A 261 10.43 8.25 -6.24
N SER A 262 11.67 8.42 -6.69
CA SER A 262 12.81 7.67 -6.15
C SER A 262 13.94 8.62 -5.80
N GLN A 263 14.40 8.53 -4.56
CA GLN A 263 15.52 9.32 -4.05
C GLN A 263 16.64 8.39 -3.66
N ASN A 264 17.81 8.56 -4.29
CA ASN A 264 18.93 7.65 -4.17
C ASN A 264 20.16 8.40 -3.65
N ARG A 265 20.79 7.85 -2.62
CA ARG A 265 22.04 8.37 -2.03
C ARG A 265 23.27 7.85 -2.75
N VAL A 266 23.22 6.60 -3.20
CA VAL A 266 24.37 5.88 -3.78
C VAL A 266 24.11 5.44 -5.21
N ALA A 267 25.18 5.35 -6.01
CA ALA A 267 25.09 5.01 -7.43
C ALA A 267 24.45 3.64 -7.70
N LYS A 268 24.71 2.64 -6.84
CA LYS A 268 24.12 1.30 -6.94
C LYS A 268 22.58 1.32 -6.84
N ALA A 269 22.01 2.16 -5.96
CA ALA A 269 20.57 2.31 -5.84
C ALA A 269 19.96 2.97 -7.08
N LYS A 270 20.63 4.00 -7.61
CA LYS A 270 20.22 4.65 -8.87
C LYS A 270 20.24 3.68 -10.05
N ALA A 271 21.25 2.81 -10.13
CA ALA A 271 21.33 1.80 -11.18
C ALA A 271 20.15 0.82 -11.09
N VAL A 272 19.84 0.31 -9.90
CA VAL A 272 18.69 -0.57 -9.67
C VAL A 272 17.37 0.14 -9.99
N SER A 273 17.16 1.35 -9.48
CA SER A 273 15.90 2.07 -9.67
C SER A 273 15.62 2.39 -11.14
N SER A 274 16.65 2.74 -11.91
CA SER A 274 16.51 3.10 -13.34
C SER A 274 16.31 1.91 -14.28
N SER A 275 16.73 0.70 -13.89
CA SER A 275 16.77 -0.47 -14.78
C SER A 275 15.79 -1.58 -14.40
N ALA A 276 15.38 -1.65 -13.13
CA ALA A 276 14.65 -2.80 -12.61
C ALA A 276 13.24 -2.49 -12.11
N ILE A 277 12.99 -1.25 -11.68
CA ILE A 277 11.69 -0.86 -11.15
C ILE A 277 10.80 -0.49 -12.33
N ARG A 278 9.68 -1.20 -12.50
CA ARG A 278 8.65 -0.77 -13.45
C ARG A 278 7.85 0.36 -12.85
N GLU A 279 7.48 1.35 -13.65
CA GLU A 279 6.39 2.30 -13.34
C GLU A 279 5.05 1.55 -13.24
N PRO A 280 4.00 2.09 -12.59
CA PRO A 280 2.70 1.41 -12.53
C PRO A 280 2.19 1.21 -13.96
N GLU A 281 1.71 0.01 -14.29
CA GLU A 281 0.83 -0.12 -15.46
C GLU A 281 -0.47 0.65 -15.15
N GLU A 282 -1.13 1.26 -16.14
CA GLU A 282 -2.37 2.05 -15.94
C GLU A 282 -3.43 1.28 -15.13
N GLU A 283 -3.46 -0.06 -15.23
CA GLU A 283 -4.34 -0.91 -14.41
C GLU A 283 -4.08 -0.82 -12.90
N LEU A 284 -2.84 -0.53 -12.47
CA LEU A 284 -2.36 -0.41 -11.08
C LEU A 284 -2.54 0.99 -10.48
N GLU A 285 -2.94 1.99 -11.27
CA GLU A 285 -3.10 3.38 -10.80
C GLU A 285 -4.48 3.69 -10.20
N MET A 286 -5.46 2.82 -10.41
CA MET A 286 -6.86 3.05 -10.00
C MET A 286 -7.16 2.81 -8.51
N PHE A 287 -6.19 2.35 -7.72
CA PHE A 287 -6.50 1.48 -6.57
C PHE A 287 -6.87 2.10 -5.24
N MET A 288 -6.64 3.39 -5.05
CA MET A 288 -6.74 3.98 -3.71
C MET A 288 -7.38 5.37 -3.79
N VAL A 289 -8.50 5.47 -4.50
CA VAL A 289 -9.37 6.64 -4.37
C VAL A 289 -10.20 6.46 -3.11
N TYR A 290 -9.69 6.97 -2.01
CA TYR A 290 -10.57 7.43 -0.96
C TYR A 290 -10.86 8.89 -1.27
N GLU A 291 -12.06 9.15 -1.77
CA GLU A 291 -12.57 10.50 -1.75
C GLU A 291 -12.59 10.93 -0.27
N VAL A 292 -11.77 11.93 0.06
CA VAL A 292 -12.09 12.79 1.19
C VAL A 292 -13.45 13.34 0.87
N VAL A 293 -14.49 12.74 1.45
CA VAL A 293 -15.82 13.34 1.49
C VAL A 293 -15.58 14.75 1.98
N HIS A 294 -15.65 15.71 1.07
CA HIS A 294 -15.72 17.11 1.43
C HIS A 294 -16.98 17.18 2.28
N TRP A 295 -16.79 17.18 3.60
CA TRP A 295 -17.85 17.58 4.50
C TRP A 295 -18.28 18.96 4.00
N PRO A 296 -19.52 19.12 3.53
CA PRO A 296 -19.99 20.44 3.18
C PRO A 296 -19.73 21.32 4.40
N ARG A 297 -19.09 22.48 4.19
CA ARG A 297 -18.83 23.48 5.25
C ARG A 297 -20.11 23.95 5.96
N GLU A 298 -21.27 23.49 5.51
CA GLU A 298 -22.60 23.81 6.01
C GLU A 298 -23.05 22.95 7.21
N ILE A 299 -22.25 21.97 7.69
CA ILE A 299 -22.53 21.21 8.93
C ILE A 299 -21.53 21.55 10.05
N LEU A 300 -21.14 22.81 10.14
CA LEU A 300 -20.84 23.44 11.40
C LEU A 300 -21.80 24.61 11.48
N GLY A 301 -22.99 24.36 12.07
CA GLY A 301 -23.92 25.43 12.40
C GLY A 301 -23.15 26.53 13.10
N GLU A 302 -23.44 27.77 12.73
CA GLU A 302 -22.95 28.93 13.48
C GLU A 302 -23.20 28.66 14.97
N PRO A 303 -22.22 28.92 15.86
CA PRO A 303 -22.50 28.86 17.28
C PRO A 303 -23.68 29.79 17.56
N PRO A 304 -24.66 29.36 18.39
CA PRO A 304 -25.83 30.19 18.63
C PRO A 304 -25.37 31.56 19.12
N PRO A 305 -25.96 32.67 18.60
CA PRO A 305 -25.60 33.98 19.05
C PRO A 305 -26.06 34.14 20.50
N GLY A 306 -25.07 34.17 21.40
CA GLY A 306 -25.26 34.46 22.82
C GLY A 306 -25.49 33.23 23.68
N LEU A 307 -24.40 32.66 24.22
CA LEU A 307 -24.27 32.15 25.59
C LEU A 307 -22.79 32.16 25.97
#